data_AF-A0A1M5PY31-F1
#
_entry.id   AF-A0A1M5PY31-F1
#
_cell.length_a   1.000
_cell.length_b   1.000
_cell.length_c   1.000
_cell.angle_alpha   90.00
_cell.angle_beta   90.00
_cell.angle_gamma   90.00
#
_symmetry.space_group_name_H-M   'P 1'
#
loop_
_entity.id
_entity.type
_entity.pdbx_description
1 polymer ?
#
loop_
_entity_poly.entity_id
_entity_poly.type
_entity_poly.pdbx_seq_one_letter_code
_entity_poly.pdbx_strand_id
1 'polypeptide(L)'
;MSKIACKCGHIIVDQTDDLPYKGYYIKDTHIEELYKGFDHIDQLIDAIKADKREEWIIQNFGNAAYALELSDSSLIHDLWLRNLKVSTIYTCENCERLLVQQGEENTYKTYIEEPED
;
A
#
# COMPACT_ATOMS: atom_id res chain seq x y z
N MET A 1 10.38 4.17 -12.16
CA MET A 1 11.00 5.50 -11.97
C MET A 1 10.03 6.56 -12.48
N SER A 2 9.59 7.43 -11.59
CA SER A 2 8.65 8.51 -11.91
C SER A 2 9.32 9.88 -11.71
N LYS A 3 8.87 10.89 -12.45
CA LYS A 3 9.31 12.28 -12.30
C LYS A 3 8.09 13.16 -12.08
N ILE A 4 8.10 13.94 -11.00
CA ILE A 4 6.96 14.73 -10.56
C ILE A 4 7.38 16.20 -10.55
N ALA A 5 6.69 17.03 -11.32
CA ALA A 5 6.96 18.46 -11.36
C ALA A 5 6.30 19.18 -10.18
N CYS A 6 7.11 19.90 -9.39
CA CYS A 6 6.61 20.80 -8.37
C CYS A 6 6.27 22.17 -8.96
N LYS A 7 5.35 22.91 -8.33
CA LYS A 7 4.97 24.27 -8.74
C LYS A 7 6.11 25.29 -8.68
N CYS A 8 7.17 25.02 -7.92
CA CYS A 8 8.37 25.88 -7.90
C CYS A 8 9.33 25.61 -9.07
N GLY A 9 9.03 24.64 -9.94
CA GLY A 9 9.88 24.23 -11.06
C GLY A 9 10.87 23.09 -10.74
N HIS A 10 11.04 22.72 -9.47
CA HIS A 10 11.86 21.57 -9.09
C HIS A 10 11.20 20.24 -9.52
N ILE A 11 12.03 19.26 -9.92
CA ILE A 11 11.57 17.91 -10.30
C ILE A 11 11.92 16.93 -9.19
N ILE A 12 10.88 16.39 -8.54
CA ILE A 12 11.02 15.31 -7.57
C ILE A 12 11.17 14.00 -8.35
N VAL A 13 12.19 13.22 -8.02
CA VAL A 13 12.48 11.94 -8.70
C VAL A 13 12.10 10.80 -7.76
N ASP A 14 11.34 9.83 -8.26
CA ASP A 14 11.01 8.60 -7.52
C ASP A 14 11.74 7.43 -8.20
N GLN A 15 12.94 7.12 -7.71
CA GLN A 15 13.84 6.11 -8.28
C GLN A 15 14.04 4.87 -7.40
N THR A 16 13.74 4.94 -6.10
CA THR A 16 13.97 3.87 -5.11
C THR A 16 12.88 3.87 -4.04
N ASP A 17 12.79 2.80 -3.26
CA ASP A 17 11.77 2.65 -2.21
C ASP A 17 12.12 3.36 -0.90
N ASP A 18 13.37 3.78 -0.73
CA ASP A 18 13.87 4.49 0.46
C ASP A 18 14.34 5.89 0.07
N LEU A 19 13.40 6.85 0.09
CA LEU A 19 13.66 8.25 -0.25
C LEU A 19 13.25 9.13 0.93
N PRO A 20 14.12 10.04 1.42
CA PRO A 20 13.87 10.82 2.64
C PRO A 20 12.70 11.81 2.52
N TYR A 21 12.29 12.12 1.28
CA TYR A 21 11.19 13.01 0.97
C TYR A 21 9.93 12.29 0.47
N LYS A 22 9.90 10.95 0.51
CA LYS A 22 8.75 10.13 0.11
C LYS A 22 8.14 9.50 1.36
N GLY A 23 6.82 9.50 1.42
CA GLY A 23 6.06 8.81 2.45
C GLY A 23 4.83 8.12 1.87
N TYR A 24 4.20 7.32 2.71
CA TYR A 24 2.93 6.65 2.40
C TYR A 24 1.92 6.97 3.48
N TYR A 25 0.66 7.10 3.09
CA TYR A 25 -0.46 7.25 4.00
C TYR A 25 -1.63 6.36 3.57
N ILE A 26 -2.44 5.96 4.55
CA ILE A 26 -3.67 5.22 4.31
C ILE A 26 -4.83 6.19 4.53
N LYS A 27 -5.72 6.29 3.55
CA LYS A 27 -6.96 7.07 3.71
C LYS A 27 -7.88 6.32 4.67
N ASP A 28 -8.59 7.05 5.50
CA ASP A 28 -9.57 6.48 6.43
C ASP A 28 -10.57 5.56 5.72
N THR A 29 -11.00 5.94 4.52
CA THR A 29 -11.89 5.14 3.66
C THR A 29 -11.35 3.77 3.25
N HIS A 30 -10.05 3.52 3.40
CA HIS A 30 -9.41 2.23 3.11
C HIS A 30 -9.02 1.44 4.37
N ILE A 31 -9.17 2.02 5.57
CA ILE A 31 -8.82 1.34 6.83
C ILE A 31 -9.68 0.10 7.05
N GLU A 32 -10.96 0.16 6.71
CA GLU A 32 -11.87 -1.00 6.79
C GLU A 32 -11.42 -2.17 5.89
N GLU A 33 -10.82 -1.89 4.74
CA GLU A 33 -10.29 -2.95 3.85
C GLU A 33 -9.05 -3.62 4.45
N LEU A 34 -8.23 -2.85 5.19
CA LEU A 34 -7.10 -3.40 5.95
C LEU A 34 -7.59 -4.40 7.01
N TYR A 35 -8.66 -4.07 7.73
CA TYR A 35 -9.21 -4.94 8.77
C TYR A 35 -9.79 -6.24 8.23
N LYS A 36 -10.38 -6.24 7.04
CA LYS A 36 -10.80 -7.48 6.36
C LYS A 36 -9.65 -8.45 6.13
N GLY A 37 -8.41 -7.97 6.07
CA GLY A 37 -7.22 -8.82 6.05
C GLY A 37 -7.16 -9.76 7.25
N PHE A 38 -7.57 -9.32 8.44
CA PHE A 38 -7.61 -10.16 9.64
C PHE A 38 -8.68 -11.25 9.54
N ASP A 39 -9.85 -10.95 8.98
CA ASP A 39 -10.89 -11.97 8.76
C ASP A 39 -10.38 -13.13 7.88
N HIS A 40 -9.57 -12.83 6.86
CA HIS A 40 -8.96 -13.85 6.01
C HIS A 40 -7.89 -14.66 6.75
N ILE A 41 -7.14 -14.03 7.66
CA ILE A 41 -6.15 -14.73 8.49
C ILE A 41 -6.85 -15.69 9.46
N ASP A 42 -7.93 -15.26 10.10
CA ASP A 42 -8.73 -16.11 10.99
C ASP A 42 -9.30 -17.32 10.24
N GLN A 43 -9.84 -17.10 9.03
CA GLN A 43 -10.34 -18.18 8.18
C GLN A 43 -9.22 -19.16 7.76
N LEU A 44 -8.02 -18.68 7.45
CA LEU A 44 -6.88 -19.54 7.15
C LEU A 44 -6.52 -20.41 8.38
N ILE A 45 -6.47 -19.81 9.57
CA ILE A 45 -6.18 -20.53 10.82
C ILE A 45 -7.22 -21.63 11.06
N ASP A 46 -8.50 -21.33 10.88
CA ASP A 46 -9.57 -22.30 11.06
C ASP A 46 -9.54 -23.40 9.99
N ALA A 47 -9.21 -23.07 8.75
CA ALA A 47 -9.01 -24.05 7.69
C ALA A 47 -7.83 -25.00 7.99
N ILE A 48 -6.72 -24.48 8.52
CA ILE A 48 -5.58 -25.29 8.94
C ILE A 48 -5.99 -26.26 10.06
N LYS A 49 -6.70 -25.78 11.09
CA LYS A 49 -7.20 -26.63 12.19
C LYS A 49 -8.15 -27.73 11.71
N ALA A 50 -8.88 -27.48 10.63
CA ALA A 50 -9.83 -28.41 10.04
C ALA A 50 -9.22 -29.31 8.95
N ASP A 51 -7.92 -29.23 8.69
CA ASP A 51 -7.22 -29.94 7.60
C ASP A 51 -7.78 -29.61 6.19
N LYS A 52 -8.24 -28.36 6.01
CA LYS A 52 -8.86 -27.82 4.78
C LYS A 52 -8.05 -26.68 4.16
N ARG A 53 -6.76 -26.62 4.46
CA ARG A 53 -5.87 -25.54 4.02
C ARG A 53 -5.86 -25.37 2.49
N GLU A 54 -5.69 -26.45 1.73
CA GLU A 54 -5.66 -26.38 0.26
C GLU A 54 -6.99 -25.90 -0.33
N GLU A 55 -8.12 -26.38 0.20
CA GLU A 55 -9.46 -25.92 -0.22
C GLU A 55 -9.61 -24.41 -0.01
N TRP A 56 -9.15 -23.90 1.14
CA TRP A 56 -9.18 -22.48 1.46
C TRP A 56 -8.26 -21.66 0.53
N ILE A 57 -7.06 -22.16 0.21
CA ILE A 57 -6.14 -21.51 -0.74
C ILE A 57 -6.80 -21.39 -2.11
N ILE A 58 -7.39 -22.48 -2.62
CA ILE A 58 -8.06 -22.49 -3.93
C ILE A 58 -9.21 -21.47 -3.97
N GLN A 59 -9.96 -21.32 -2.86
CA GLN A 59 -11.07 -20.36 -2.79
C GLN A 59 -10.59 -18.90 -2.76
N ASN A 60 -9.47 -18.60 -2.07
CA ASN A 60 -9.03 -17.22 -1.82
C ASN A 60 -7.99 -16.70 -2.82
N PHE A 61 -7.17 -17.60 -3.38
CA PHE A 61 -6.10 -17.32 -4.34
C PHE A 61 -6.38 -17.90 -5.74
N GLY A 62 -7.47 -18.67 -5.90
CA GLY A 62 -7.76 -19.39 -7.14
C GLY A 62 -6.86 -20.62 -7.30
N ASN A 63 -6.81 -21.18 -8.51
CA ASN A 63 -5.89 -22.28 -8.86
C ASN A 63 -4.44 -21.79 -9.08
N ALA A 64 -4.01 -20.81 -8.29
CA ALA A 64 -2.66 -20.27 -8.36
C ALA A 64 -1.68 -21.28 -7.77
N ALA A 65 -0.99 -22.02 -8.64
CA ALA A 65 -0.06 -23.09 -8.23
C ALA A 65 1.01 -22.61 -7.23
N TYR A 66 1.43 -21.34 -7.28
CA TYR A 66 2.39 -20.80 -6.31
C TYR A 66 1.85 -20.79 -4.88
N ALA A 67 0.55 -20.52 -4.69
CA ALA A 67 -0.04 -20.32 -3.37
C ALA A 67 -0.11 -21.62 -2.56
N LEU A 68 -0.24 -22.77 -3.23
CA LEU A 68 -0.24 -24.08 -2.58
C LEU A 68 1.11 -24.41 -1.93
N GLU A 69 2.20 -23.95 -2.55
CA GLU A 69 3.59 -24.15 -2.10
C GLU A 69 4.05 -23.15 -1.03
N LEU A 70 3.26 -22.10 -0.78
CA LEU A 70 3.59 -21.09 0.21
C LEU A 70 3.47 -21.65 1.63
N SER A 71 4.29 -21.15 2.55
CA SER A 71 4.08 -21.33 3.98
C SER A 71 2.86 -20.53 4.45
N ASP A 72 2.29 -20.88 5.60
CA ASP A 72 1.17 -20.11 6.18
C ASP A 72 1.57 -18.65 6.46
N SER A 73 2.81 -18.42 6.91
CA SER A 73 3.34 -17.06 7.10
C SER A 73 3.39 -16.29 5.78
N SER A 74 3.83 -16.94 4.71
CA SER A 74 3.89 -16.32 3.38
C SER A 74 2.48 -15.99 2.85
N LEU A 75 1.49 -16.87 3.07
CA LEU A 75 0.09 -16.59 2.75
C LEU A 75 -0.44 -15.38 3.52
N ILE A 76 -0.11 -15.27 4.82
CA ILE A 76 -0.50 -14.11 5.64
C ILE A 76 0.11 -12.82 5.10
N HIS A 77 1.38 -12.83 4.71
CA HIS A 77 2.02 -11.66 4.09
C HIS A 77 1.32 -11.25 2.78
N ASP A 78 0.99 -12.21 1.91
CA ASP A 78 0.30 -11.93 0.65
C ASP A 78 -1.12 -11.38 0.88
N LEU A 79 -1.85 -11.92 1.85
CA LEU A 79 -3.17 -11.40 2.25
C LEU A 79 -3.08 -9.95 2.74
N TRP A 80 -2.05 -9.65 3.54
CA TRP A 80 -1.82 -8.30 4.04
C TRP A 80 -1.50 -7.33 2.89
N LEU A 81 -0.57 -7.70 2.02
CA LEU A 81 -0.15 -6.86 0.89
C LEU A 81 -1.27 -6.64 -0.12
N ARG A 82 -2.14 -7.62 -0.34
CA ARG A 82 -3.30 -7.50 -1.26
C ARG A 82 -4.30 -6.44 -0.82
N ASN A 83 -4.50 -6.28 0.49
CA ASN A 83 -5.49 -5.35 1.06
C ASN A 83 -4.88 -3.99 1.43
N LEU A 84 -3.56 -3.88 1.44
CA LEU A 84 -2.87 -2.64 1.78
C LEU A 84 -2.95 -1.63 0.62
N LYS A 85 -3.93 -0.73 0.69
CA LYS A 85 -4.07 0.40 -0.23
C LYS A 85 -3.47 1.68 0.35
N VAL A 86 -2.20 1.92 0.05
CA VAL A 86 -1.50 3.17 0.39
C VAL A 86 -1.55 4.18 -0.74
N SER A 87 -1.57 5.46 -0.37
CA SER A 87 -1.33 6.58 -1.27
C SER A 87 0.02 7.21 -0.96
N THR A 88 0.66 7.78 -1.97
CA THR A 88 1.99 8.38 -1.82
C THR A 88 1.89 9.86 -1.48
N ILE A 89 2.80 10.33 -0.65
CA ILE A 89 3.04 11.74 -0.37
C ILE A 89 4.51 12.05 -0.62
N TYR A 90 4.79 13.24 -1.17
CA TYR A 90 6.15 13.73 -1.34
C TYR A 90 6.32 15.11 -0.71
N THR A 91 7.51 15.39 -0.21
CA THR A 91 7.95 16.73 0.16
C THR A 91 8.89 17.26 -0.93
N CYS A 92 8.66 18.46 -1.44
CA CYS A 92 9.59 19.04 -2.39
C CYS A 92 10.89 19.46 -1.67
N GLU A 93 12.02 18.90 -2.07
CA GLU A 93 13.34 19.19 -1.46
C GLU A 93 13.79 20.65 -1.61
N ASN A 94 13.18 21.42 -2.52
CA ASN A 94 13.57 22.81 -2.79
C ASN A 94 12.67 23.86 -2.14
N CYS A 95 11.37 23.58 -1.96
CA CYS A 95 10.43 24.57 -1.40
C CYS A 95 9.49 24.00 -0.35
N GLU A 96 9.75 22.77 0.11
CA GLU A 96 9.06 22.09 1.21
C GLU A 96 7.56 21.84 1.02
N ARG A 97 7.03 22.20 -0.16
CA ARG A 97 5.66 21.93 -0.58
C ARG A 97 5.38 20.43 -0.50
N LEU A 98 4.28 20.07 0.16
CA LEU A 98 3.75 18.71 0.19
C LEU A 98 2.95 18.43 -1.08
N LEU A 99 3.18 17.27 -1.69
CA LEU A 99 2.47 16.75 -2.86
C LEU A 99 1.73 15.48 -2.45
N VAL A 100 0.41 15.57 -2.36
CA VAL A 100 -0.47 14.49 -1.89
C VAL A 100 -1.16 13.83 -3.08
N GLN A 101 -0.93 12.54 -3.28
CA GLN A 101 -1.51 11.78 -4.39
C GLN A 101 -3.05 11.82 -4.38
N GLN A 102 -3.66 11.98 -5.55
CA GLN A 102 -5.10 11.95 -5.78
C GLN A 102 -5.49 10.68 -6.53
N GLY A 103 -6.47 9.94 -6.01
CA GLY A 103 -6.88 8.65 -6.58
C GLY A 103 -5.72 7.64 -6.62
N GLU A 104 -5.74 6.79 -7.63
CA GLU A 104 -4.69 5.77 -7.91
C GLU A 104 -3.67 6.25 -8.95
N GLU A 105 -3.95 7.37 -9.63
CA GLU A 105 -3.09 7.91 -10.67
C GLU A 105 -1.92 8.73 -10.09
N ASN A 106 -0.90 8.99 -10.91
CA ASN A 106 0.22 9.86 -10.56
C ASN A 106 -0.15 11.35 -10.64
N THR A 107 -1.26 11.73 -10.01
CA THR A 107 -1.73 13.12 -9.92
C THR A 107 -1.65 13.61 -8.48
N TYR A 108 -1.22 14.85 -8.28
CA TYR A 108 -0.88 15.37 -6.95
C TYR A 108 -1.52 16.72 -6.69
N LYS A 109 -2.18 16.86 -5.54
CA LYS A 109 -2.53 18.17 -4.97
C LYS A 109 -1.38 18.67 -4.12
N THR A 110 -1.15 19.97 -4.17
CA THR A 110 0.01 20.57 -3.52
C THR A 110 -0.39 21.49 -2.37
N TYR A 111 0.27 21.36 -1.23
CA TYR A 111 0.05 22.13 -0.01
C TYR A 111 1.36 22.78 0.42
N ILE A 112 1.31 24.00 0.94
CA ILE A 112 2.46 24.68 1.53
C ILE A 112 2.08 25.06 2.95
N GLU A 113 3.04 25.08 3.85
CA GLU A 113 2.85 25.60 5.19
C GLU A 113 2.35 27.06 5.13
N GLU A 114 1.43 27.40 6.03
CA GLU A 114 0.99 28.77 6.19
C GLU A 114 2.10 29.56 6.89
N PRO A 115 2.47 30.76 6.41
CA PRO A 115 3.51 31.55 7.05
C PRO A 115 3.13 31.88 8.50
N GLU A 116 4.09 31.80 9.41
CA GLU A 116 3.93 32.34 10.77
C GLU A 116 3.81 33.88 10.68
N ASP A 117 2.80 34.45 11.34
CA ASP A 117 2.47 35.89 11.36
C ASP A 117 3.65 36.80 11.78
#